data_AF-A0A6I5IRN0-F1
#
_entry.id   AF-A0A6I5IRN0-F1
#
_cell.length_a   1.000
_cell.length_b   1.000
_cell.length_c   1.000
_cell.angle_alpha   90.00
_cell.angle_beta   90.00
_cell.angle_gamma   90.00
#
_symmetry.space_group_name_H-M   'P 1'
#
loop_
_entity.id
_entity.type
_entity.pdbx_description
1 polymer ?
#
loop_
_entity_poly.entity_id
_entity_poly.type
_entity_poly.pdbx_seq_one_letter_code
_entity_poly.pdbx_strand_id
1 'polypeptide(L)'
;MKYDIFKTKYQTVLSDKKTVKMLKQMIGHVPTFEEFLVEDSYLANQLDDVLGINTNAEELFYEQSRKLVFVNKSIVEMLNRAKFTSNINATIRPPKGFETFALCFEKDTYVKVNGHNIKLYPCQITVLSEQEMYEKVHVPFGELTGLKIQRNPDINISITVSYKIKDVTYRSCVDVSEIISKLDDGVKESSELSTIVDQRLNDVEQLTTNTLMKIAVQLLIFNSATDNKYLVNGFPHQAKFRMPERTTRDYWSASYFDYEPSNKISEHIRSAHFRNLQHDKFYRGEFETVQKGSRWILVKESFVGKSKTYVQLDS
;
A
#
# COMPACT_ATOMS: atom_id res chain seq x y z
N MET A 1 5.47 -13.23 -17.14
CA MET A 1 5.96 -12.46 -15.97
C MET A 1 5.04 -12.79 -14.80
N LYS A 2 5.58 -13.08 -13.61
CA LYS A 2 4.82 -13.48 -12.43
C LYS A 2 4.28 -12.28 -11.65
N TYR A 3 4.99 -11.15 -11.60
CA TYR A 3 4.54 -9.94 -10.89
C TYR A 3 4.48 -8.75 -11.85
N ASP A 4 3.61 -7.79 -11.52
CA ASP A 4 3.71 -6.41 -11.99
C ASP A 4 4.30 -5.56 -10.85
N ILE A 5 5.16 -4.59 -11.19
CA ILE A 5 5.76 -3.67 -10.21
C ILE A 5 5.23 -2.26 -10.41
N PHE A 6 5.19 -1.49 -9.32
CA PHE A 6 4.89 -0.06 -9.39
C PHE A 6 5.99 0.67 -10.18
N LYS A 7 5.57 1.65 -10.97
CA LYS A 7 6.46 2.53 -11.72
C LYS A 7 6.09 3.97 -11.43
N THR A 8 7.09 4.80 -11.16
CA THR A 8 6.91 6.26 -11.05
C THR A 8 6.48 6.87 -12.39
N LYS A 9 5.97 8.10 -12.40
CA LYS A 9 5.58 8.81 -13.63
C LYS A 9 6.80 8.91 -14.54
N TYR A 10 7.94 9.29 -13.96
CA TYR A 10 9.24 9.32 -14.62
C TYR A 10 9.58 7.99 -15.32
N GLN A 11 9.51 6.86 -14.60
CA GLN A 11 9.79 5.55 -15.18
C GLN A 11 8.80 5.15 -16.28
N THR A 12 7.55 5.61 -16.18
CA THR A 12 6.51 5.36 -17.20
C THR A 12 6.83 6.15 -18.47
N VAL A 13 7.11 7.44 -18.33
CA VAL A 13 7.52 8.34 -19.41
C VAL A 13 8.79 7.86 -20.09
N LEU A 14 9.79 7.44 -19.32
CA LEU A 14 11.05 6.91 -19.88
C LEU A 14 10.86 5.61 -20.66
N SER A 15 9.79 4.85 -20.41
CA SER A 15 9.50 3.64 -21.16
C SER A 15 8.84 3.89 -22.52
N ASP A 16 8.41 5.13 -22.80
CA ASP A 16 7.92 5.53 -24.11
C ASP A 16 9.02 6.23 -24.93
N LYS A 17 9.54 5.51 -25.93
CA LYS A 17 10.58 6.00 -26.84
C LYS A 17 10.19 7.29 -27.57
N LYS A 18 8.90 7.49 -27.88
CA LYS A 18 8.44 8.70 -28.57
C LYS A 18 8.53 9.91 -27.65
N THR A 19 8.00 9.79 -26.43
CA THR A 19 8.05 10.84 -25.42
C THR A 19 9.49 11.17 -25.02
N VAL A 20 10.35 10.16 -24.82
CA VAL A 20 11.78 10.39 -24.54
C VAL A 20 12.48 11.14 -25.66
N LYS A 21 12.17 10.83 -26.93
CA LYS A 21 12.75 11.54 -28.08
C LYS A 21 12.32 13.02 -28.08
N MET A 22 11.05 13.31 -27.79
CA MET A 22 10.53 14.67 -27.70
C MET A 22 11.19 15.45 -26.55
N LEU A 23 11.25 14.86 -25.34
CA LEU A 23 11.91 15.48 -24.18
C LEU A 23 13.39 15.77 -24.48
N LYS A 24 14.11 14.84 -25.09
CA LYS A 24 15.50 15.05 -25.49
C LYS A 24 15.67 16.17 -26.52
N GLN A 25 14.71 16.36 -27.42
CA GLN A 25 14.73 17.47 -28.38
C GLN A 25 14.44 18.83 -27.72
N MET A 26 13.58 18.86 -26.70
CA MET A 26 13.24 20.09 -25.97
C MET A 26 14.33 20.51 -24.98
N ILE A 27 14.89 19.57 -24.23
CA ILE A 27 15.81 19.83 -23.10
C ILE A 27 17.28 19.65 -23.52
N GLY A 28 17.55 18.93 -24.61
CA GLY A 28 18.91 18.63 -25.10
C GLY A 28 19.51 17.33 -24.55
N HIS A 29 18.99 16.81 -23.43
CA HIS A 29 19.33 15.51 -22.88
C HIS A 29 18.09 14.76 -22.38
N VAL A 30 18.27 13.50 -21.95
CA VAL A 30 17.20 12.79 -21.24
C VAL A 30 17.15 13.35 -19.82
N PRO A 31 15.99 13.80 -19.31
CA PRO A 31 15.90 14.39 -17.99
C PRO A 31 16.22 13.35 -16.91
N THR A 32 16.84 13.81 -15.84
CA THR A 32 16.93 13.10 -14.56
C THR A 32 15.56 13.01 -13.89
N PHE A 33 15.43 12.22 -12.82
CA PHE A 33 14.18 12.11 -12.07
C PHE A 33 13.75 13.47 -11.50
N GLU A 34 14.68 14.20 -10.88
CA GLU A 34 14.40 15.51 -10.26
C GLU A 34 14.03 16.57 -11.30
N GLU A 35 14.75 16.65 -12.42
CA GLU A 35 14.40 17.57 -13.52
C GLU A 35 13.01 17.27 -14.08
N PHE A 36 12.69 15.99 -14.32
CA PHE A 36 11.36 15.60 -14.75
C PHE A 36 10.29 16.00 -13.73
N LEU A 37 10.56 15.77 -12.45
CA LEU A 37 9.62 16.06 -11.38
C LEU A 37 9.34 17.56 -11.23
N VAL A 38 10.37 18.40 -11.34
CA VAL A 38 10.23 19.86 -11.32
C VAL A 38 9.35 20.33 -12.48
N GLU A 39 9.63 19.89 -13.71
CA GLU A 39 8.86 20.27 -14.90
C GLU A 39 7.41 19.76 -14.86
N ASP A 40 7.20 18.49 -14.48
CA ASP A 40 5.86 17.91 -14.33
C ASP A 40 5.05 18.63 -13.26
N SER A 41 5.70 19.06 -12.17
CA SER A 41 5.04 19.79 -11.08
C SER A 41 4.69 21.22 -11.48
N TYR A 42 5.52 21.91 -12.27
CA TYR A 42 5.17 23.22 -12.80
C TYR A 42 3.99 23.14 -13.78
N LEU A 43 3.98 22.13 -14.65
CA LEU A 43 2.85 21.89 -15.54
C LEU A 43 1.58 21.58 -14.75
N ALA A 44 1.65 20.69 -13.76
CA ALA A 44 0.53 20.38 -12.89
C ALA A 44 0.00 21.63 -12.18
N ASN A 45 0.88 22.49 -11.67
CA ASN A 45 0.50 23.75 -11.03
C ASN A 45 -0.16 24.74 -12.01
N GLN A 46 0.28 24.81 -13.26
CA GLN A 46 -0.37 25.65 -14.30
C GLN A 46 -1.76 25.14 -14.69
N LEU A 47 -2.00 23.84 -14.54
CA LEU A 47 -3.27 23.18 -14.84
C LEU A 47 -4.19 23.08 -13.63
N ASP A 48 -3.81 23.65 -12.49
CA ASP A 48 -4.48 23.49 -11.19
C ASP A 48 -4.67 22.00 -10.78
N ASP A 49 -3.75 21.12 -11.23
CA ASP A 49 -3.73 19.70 -10.92
C ASP A 49 -3.04 19.42 -9.58
N VAL A 50 -3.78 19.66 -8.50
CA VAL A 50 -3.35 19.38 -7.12
C VAL A 50 -2.97 17.90 -6.93
N LEU A 51 -3.66 16.99 -7.61
CA LEU A 51 -3.38 15.56 -7.53
C LEU A 51 -2.01 15.23 -8.14
N GLY A 52 -1.71 15.83 -9.29
CA GLY A 52 -0.42 15.73 -9.95
C GLY A 52 0.73 16.17 -9.04
N ILE A 53 0.58 17.32 -8.38
CA ILE A 53 1.55 17.87 -7.42
C ILE A 53 1.75 16.93 -6.24
N ASN A 54 0.66 16.51 -5.57
CA ASN A 54 0.73 15.62 -4.42
C ASN A 54 1.34 14.25 -4.77
N THR A 55 1.02 13.73 -5.96
CA THR A 55 1.62 12.49 -6.47
C THR A 55 3.12 12.64 -6.67
N ASN A 56 3.57 13.78 -7.23
CA ASN A 56 5.00 14.02 -7.45
C ASN A 56 5.76 14.12 -6.14
N ALA A 57 5.21 14.82 -5.13
CA ALA A 57 5.82 14.90 -3.81
C ALA A 57 5.98 13.51 -3.16
N GLU A 58 4.96 12.65 -3.26
CA GLU A 58 5.06 11.30 -2.75
C GLU A 58 5.98 10.39 -3.58
N GLU A 59 6.05 10.55 -4.90
CA GLU A 59 7.02 9.81 -5.73
C GLU A 59 8.47 10.24 -5.40
N LEU A 60 8.71 11.52 -5.08
CA LEU A 60 10.02 12.01 -4.58
C LEU A 60 10.40 11.29 -3.28
N PHE A 61 9.47 11.21 -2.32
CA PHE A 61 9.71 10.51 -1.06
C PHE A 61 9.94 9.01 -1.28
N TYR A 62 9.17 8.38 -2.16
CA TYR A 62 9.35 6.97 -2.52
C TYR A 62 10.72 6.70 -3.17
N GLU A 63 11.20 7.57 -4.05
CA GLU A 63 12.50 7.41 -4.72
C GLU A 63 13.70 7.46 -3.79
N GLN A 64 13.54 7.93 -2.55
CA GLN A 64 14.57 7.86 -1.51
C GLN A 64 14.70 6.46 -0.89
N SER A 65 13.65 5.63 -0.94
CA SER A 65 13.62 4.30 -0.30
C SER A 65 13.53 3.14 -1.30
N ARG A 66 12.79 3.34 -2.41
CA ARG A 66 12.59 2.39 -3.52
C ARG A 66 12.21 0.99 -3.03
N LYS A 67 11.33 0.93 -2.03
CA LYS A 67 10.92 -0.32 -1.40
C LYS A 67 9.85 -1.05 -2.19
N LEU A 68 10.13 -2.27 -2.62
CA LEU A 68 9.15 -3.16 -3.26
C LEU A 68 8.73 -4.26 -2.29
N VAL A 69 7.44 -4.44 -2.09
CA VAL A 69 6.86 -5.52 -1.29
C VAL A 69 6.05 -6.44 -2.20
N PHE A 70 6.57 -7.64 -2.46
CA PHE A 70 5.91 -8.62 -3.31
C PHE A 70 4.85 -9.40 -2.53
N VAL A 71 3.64 -9.46 -3.10
CA VAL A 71 2.48 -10.09 -2.48
C VAL A 71 1.94 -11.21 -3.37
N ASN A 72 1.91 -12.43 -2.83
CA ASN A 72 1.39 -13.62 -3.50
C ASN A 72 -0.15 -13.66 -3.45
N LYS A 73 -0.77 -14.31 -4.45
CA LYS A 73 -2.24 -14.51 -4.49
C LYS A 73 -2.79 -15.15 -3.23
N SER A 74 -2.09 -16.17 -2.73
CA SER A 74 -2.47 -16.92 -1.54
C SER A 74 -2.70 -16.04 -0.30
N ILE A 75 -1.87 -15.00 -0.13
CA ILE A 75 -1.96 -14.06 0.99
C ILE A 75 -3.15 -13.13 0.80
N VAL A 76 -3.33 -12.59 -0.41
CA VAL A 76 -4.50 -11.76 -0.74
C VAL A 76 -5.79 -12.52 -0.49
N GLU A 77 -5.86 -13.78 -0.92
CA GLU A 77 -7.01 -14.65 -0.70
C GLU A 77 -7.27 -14.93 0.78
N MET A 78 -6.22 -15.17 1.58
CA MET A 78 -6.34 -15.35 3.03
C MET A 78 -6.86 -14.07 3.71
N LEU A 79 -6.27 -12.91 3.41
CA LEU A 79 -6.68 -11.62 3.97
C LEU A 79 -8.11 -11.25 3.56
N ASN A 80 -8.51 -11.60 2.34
CA ASN A 80 -9.88 -11.37 1.87
C ASN A 80 -10.90 -12.25 2.61
N ARG A 81 -10.53 -13.42 3.13
CA ARG A 81 -11.43 -14.27 3.94
C ARG A 81 -11.35 -13.99 5.44
N ALA A 82 -10.28 -13.32 5.87
CA ALA A 82 -9.99 -13.09 7.27
C ALA A 82 -11.02 -12.15 7.92
N LYS A 83 -11.22 -12.35 9.22
CA LYS A 83 -11.99 -11.44 10.08
C LYS A 83 -11.05 -10.47 10.77
N PHE A 84 -11.49 -9.23 10.89
CA PHE A 84 -10.82 -8.21 11.67
C PHE A 84 -11.76 -7.76 12.77
N THR A 85 -11.24 -7.59 13.98
CA THR A 85 -11.97 -7.01 15.10
C THR A 85 -11.12 -5.94 15.72
N SER A 86 -11.50 -4.72 15.42
CA SER A 86 -10.96 -3.46 15.88
C SER A 86 -11.83 -2.96 17.04
N ASN A 87 -11.36 -1.92 17.70
CA ASN A 87 -12.12 -1.18 18.70
C ASN A 87 -11.94 0.31 18.36
N ILE A 88 -12.68 1.21 19.02
CA ILE A 88 -12.69 2.67 18.72
C ILE A 88 -11.30 3.30 18.57
N ASN A 89 -10.31 2.86 19.35
CA ASN A 89 -8.94 3.41 19.30
C ASN A 89 -7.94 2.56 18.50
N ALA A 90 -8.42 1.63 17.68
CA ALA A 90 -7.54 0.77 16.91
C ALA A 90 -6.79 1.58 15.85
N THR A 91 -5.49 1.33 15.75
CA THR A 91 -4.59 1.99 14.80
C THR A 91 -3.57 1.01 14.25
N ILE A 92 -2.86 1.42 13.21
CA ILE A 92 -1.68 0.72 12.71
C ILE A 92 -0.67 1.74 12.22
N ARG A 93 0.62 1.48 12.49
CA ARG A 93 1.73 2.22 11.89
C ARG A 93 2.62 1.24 11.15
N PRO A 94 3.23 1.65 10.03
CA PRO A 94 4.22 0.81 9.38
C PRO A 94 5.43 0.61 10.32
N PRO A 95 6.17 -0.50 10.17
CA PRO A 95 7.48 -0.64 10.80
C PRO A 95 8.40 0.53 10.40
N LYS A 96 9.34 0.89 11.28
CA LYS A 96 10.32 1.94 10.99
C LYS A 96 11.05 1.66 9.67
N GLY A 97 11.15 2.67 8.81
CA GLY A 97 11.72 2.54 7.47
C GLY A 97 10.73 2.07 6.41
N PHE A 98 9.52 1.63 6.76
CA PHE A 98 8.45 1.25 5.81
C PHE A 98 7.34 2.30 5.73
N GLU A 99 7.69 3.57 5.96
CA GLU A 99 6.78 4.70 5.84
C GLU A 99 6.24 4.86 4.41
N THR A 100 7.02 4.49 3.40
CA THR A 100 6.57 4.40 2.00
C THR A 100 7.13 3.14 1.34
N PHE A 101 6.31 2.46 0.54
CA PHE A 101 6.66 1.24 -0.18
C PHE A 101 5.68 0.98 -1.31
N ALA A 102 6.07 0.15 -2.28
CA ALA A 102 5.20 -0.27 -3.37
C ALA A 102 4.78 -1.73 -3.21
N LEU A 103 3.46 -1.97 -3.17
CA LEU A 103 2.89 -3.31 -3.25
C LEU A 103 2.97 -3.81 -4.70
N CYS A 104 3.61 -4.96 -4.87
CA CYS A 104 3.79 -5.63 -6.16
C CYS A 104 3.03 -6.95 -6.14
N PHE A 105 1.80 -6.94 -6.66
CA PHE A 105 0.96 -8.13 -6.70
C PHE A 105 1.40 -9.11 -7.79
N GLU A 106 1.18 -10.40 -7.53
CA GLU A 106 1.24 -11.41 -8.57
C GLU A 106 0.24 -11.06 -9.69
N LYS A 107 0.60 -11.35 -10.95
CA LYS A 107 -0.24 -11.03 -12.12
C LYS A 107 -1.61 -11.66 -11.99
N ASP A 108 -2.62 -10.93 -12.46
CA ASP A 108 -4.00 -11.41 -12.51
C ASP A 108 -4.50 -11.83 -11.11
N THR A 109 -4.12 -11.05 -10.10
CA THR A 109 -4.69 -11.12 -8.75
C THR A 109 -5.96 -10.27 -8.71
N TYR A 110 -7.05 -10.89 -8.26
CA TYR A 110 -8.36 -10.25 -8.16
C TYR A 110 -8.95 -10.46 -6.78
N VAL A 111 -9.70 -9.47 -6.31
CA VAL A 111 -10.52 -9.54 -5.10
C VAL A 111 -11.97 -9.38 -5.50
N LYS A 112 -12.83 -10.26 -5.01
CA LYS A 112 -14.27 -10.17 -5.24
C LYS A 112 -14.90 -9.26 -4.19
N VAL A 113 -15.51 -8.15 -4.63
CA VAL A 113 -16.16 -7.14 -3.78
C VAL A 113 -17.48 -6.71 -4.44
N ASN A 114 -18.61 -6.79 -3.74
CA ASN A 114 -19.94 -6.39 -4.23
C ASN A 114 -20.34 -7.12 -5.52
N GLY A 115 -19.92 -8.38 -5.68
CA GLY A 115 -20.11 -9.14 -6.92
C GLY A 115 -19.18 -8.75 -8.08
N HIS A 116 -18.38 -7.70 -7.94
CA HIS A 116 -17.36 -7.28 -8.91
C HIS A 116 -16.02 -7.97 -8.65
N ASN A 117 -15.29 -8.29 -9.73
CA ASN A 117 -13.91 -8.77 -9.64
C ASN A 117 -12.96 -7.58 -9.84
N ILE A 118 -12.37 -7.12 -8.74
CA ILE A 118 -11.47 -5.97 -8.73
C ILE A 118 -10.05 -6.45 -8.93
N LYS A 119 -9.38 -5.99 -9.98
CA LYS A 119 -7.97 -6.29 -10.24
C LYS A 119 -7.10 -5.49 -9.27
N LEU A 120 -6.13 -6.15 -8.65
CA LEU A 120 -5.12 -5.46 -7.84
C LEU A 120 -3.98 -4.98 -8.75
N TYR A 121 -3.83 -3.66 -8.84
CA TYR A 121 -2.73 -3.01 -9.55
C TYR A 121 -1.56 -2.76 -8.59
N PRO A 122 -0.31 -2.79 -9.08
CA PRO A 122 0.81 -2.35 -8.27
C PRO A 122 0.60 -0.90 -7.82
N CYS A 123 0.78 -0.64 -6.54
CA CYS A 123 0.50 0.66 -5.95
C CYS A 123 1.59 1.06 -4.97
N GLN A 124 1.89 2.35 -4.93
CA GLN A 124 2.63 2.97 -3.85
C GLN A 124 1.69 3.20 -2.68
N ILE A 125 2.16 2.86 -1.49
CA ILE A 125 1.52 3.13 -0.22
C ILE A 125 2.45 4.00 0.60
N THR A 126 1.91 5.08 1.16
CA THR A 126 2.61 5.95 2.11
C THR A 126 1.76 6.03 3.36
N VAL A 127 2.34 5.76 4.54
CA VAL A 127 1.64 5.87 5.83
C VAL A 127 2.47 6.71 6.78
N LEU A 128 1.97 7.91 7.08
CA LEU A 128 2.68 8.92 7.87
C LEU A 128 1.71 9.66 8.77
N SER A 129 2.15 10.05 9.96
CA SER A 129 1.43 11.10 10.69
C SER A 129 1.48 12.42 9.93
N GLU A 130 0.55 13.33 10.20
CA GLU A 130 0.48 14.63 9.51
C GLU A 130 1.80 15.42 9.61
N GLN A 131 2.40 15.43 10.80
CA GLN A 131 3.69 16.08 11.01
C GLN A 131 4.80 15.43 10.19
N GLU A 132 4.84 14.09 10.12
CA GLU A 132 5.83 13.39 9.30
C GLU A 132 5.60 13.59 7.80
N MET A 133 4.35 13.65 7.35
CA MET A 133 4.01 13.97 5.95
C MET A 133 4.54 15.36 5.58
N TYR A 134 4.33 16.34 6.46
CA TYR A 134 4.87 17.68 6.26
C TYR A 134 6.41 17.68 6.19
N GLU A 135 7.08 17.07 7.17
CA GLU A 135 8.54 17.09 7.29
C GLU A 135 9.26 16.26 6.23
N LYS A 136 8.74 15.05 5.92
CA LYS A 136 9.43 14.09 5.04
C LYS A 136 9.01 14.20 3.58
N VAL A 137 7.83 14.75 3.30
CA VAL A 137 7.26 14.81 1.93
C VAL A 137 7.10 16.26 1.47
N HIS A 138 6.33 17.08 2.18
CA HIS A 138 5.99 18.42 1.70
C HIS A 138 7.18 19.38 1.69
N VAL A 139 8.01 19.37 2.75
CA VAL A 139 9.18 20.25 2.85
C VAL A 139 10.23 19.93 1.77
N PRO A 140 10.73 18.69 1.62
CA PRO A 140 11.72 18.38 0.58
C PRO A 140 11.20 18.64 -0.83
N PHE A 141 9.91 18.37 -1.08
CA PHE A 141 9.29 18.68 -2.36
C PHE A 141 9.25 20.19 -2.64
N GLY A 142 8.91 20.99 -1.63
CA GLY A 142 8.89 22.45 -1.75
C GLY A 142 10.28 23.07 -1.89
N GLU A 143 11.30 22.49 -1.26
CA GLU A 143 12.70 22.89 -1.46
C GLU A 143 13.17 22.63 -2.89
N LEU A 144 12.77 21.50 -3.49
CA LEU A 144 13.14 21.13 -4.86
C LEU A 144 12.39 21.93 -5.93
N THR A 145 11.09 22.17 -5.73
CA THR A 145 10.20 22.73 -6.78
C THR A 145 9.80 24.20 -6.55
N GLY A 146 9.96 24.70 -5.33
CA GLY A 146 9.40 25.98 -4.89
C GLY A 146 7.88 25.98 -4.64
N LEU A 147 7.20 24.85 -4.86
CA LEU A 147 5.76 24.71 -4.66
C LEU A 147 5.41 24.32 -3.23
N LYS A 148 4.31 24.85 -2.69
CA LYS A 148 3.86 24.53 -1.33
C LYS A 148 2.60 23.68 -1.38
N ILE A 149 2.64 22.53 -0.70
CA ILE A 149 1.48 21.67 -0.51
C ILE A 149 0.75 22.08 0.77
N GLN A 150 -0.57 22.21 0.69
CA GLN A 150 -1.40 22.54 1.83
C GLN A 150 -1.42 21.38 2.83
N ARG A 151 -1.24 21.71 4.11
CA ARG A 151 -1.34 20.75 5.22
C ARG A 151 -2.81 20.40 5.51
N ASN A 152 -3.05 19.19 5.99
CA ASN A 152 -4.37 18.74 6.43
C ASN A 152 -4.30 18.30 7.91
N PRO A 153 -4.50 19.22 8.87
CA PRO A 153 -4.36 18.93 10.30
C PRO A 153 -5.46 18.02 10.86
N ASP A 154 -6.53 17.77 10.09
CA ASP A 154 -7.65 16.91 10.52
C ASP A 154 -7.30 15.41 10.40
N ILE A 155 -6.26 15.06 9.64
CA ILE A 155 -5.76 13.69 9.52
C ILE A 155 -4.70 13.46 10.59
N ASN A 156 -4.86 12.44 11.43
CA ASN A 156 -3.87 12.08 12.44
C ASN A 156 -2.77 11.21 11.84
N ILE A 157 -3.16 10.11 11.19
CA ILE A 157 -2.26 9.21 10.47
C ILE A 157 -2.84 9.00 9.08
N SER A 158 -2.19 9.60 8.09
CA SER A 158 -2.54 9.46 6.68
C SER A 158 -2.13 8.08 6.16
N ILE A 159 -2.97 7.50 5.30
CA ILE A 159 -2.60 6.47 4.35
C ILE A 159 -2.92 6.95 2.94
N THR A 160 -1.89 7.09 2.12
CA THR A 160 -2.04 7.35 0.70
C THR A 160 -1.89 6.06 -0.09
N VAL A 161 -2.76 5.87 -1.09
CA VAL A 161 -2.51 4.95 -2.21
C VAL A 161 -2.30 5.73 -3.50
N SER A 162 -1.29 5.35 -4.28
CA SER A 162 -1.07 5.83 -5.64
C SER A 162 -0.88 4.64 -6.58
N TYR A 163 -1.63 4.60 -7.68
CA TYR A 163 -1.54 3.52 -8.67
C TYR A 163 -1.87 4.02 -10.07
N LYS A 164 -1.59 3.19 -11.08
CA LYS A 164 -1.76 3.57 -12.49
C LYS A 164 -2.59 2.55 -13.24
N ILE A 165 -3.51 3.03 -14.06
CA ILE A 165 -4.20 2.24 -15.08
C ILE A 165 -3.86 2.87 -16.43
N LYS A 166 -3.06 2.16 -17.23
CA LYS A 166 -2.46 2.70 -18.46
C LYS A 166 -1.66 3.97 -18.13
N ASP A 167 -2.02 5.11 -18.74
CA ASP A 167 -1.32 6.39 -18.58
C ASP A 167 -1.98 7.29 -17.52
N VAL A 168 -3.07 6.85 -16.89
CA VAL A 168 -3.78 7.61 -15.86
C VAL A 168 -3.26 7.23 -14.49
N THR A 169 -2.91 8.24 -13.69
CA THR A 169 -2.52 8.09 -12.29
C THR A 169 -3.70 8.38 -11.40
N TYR A 170 -3.90 7.52 -10.41
CA TYR A 170 -4.94 7.63 -9.39
C TYR A 170 -4.27 7.76 -8.04
N ARG A 171 -4.74 8.70 -7.22
CA ARG A 171 -4.25 8.92 -5.87
C ARG A 171 -5.42 9.18 -4.93
N SER A 172 -5.34 8.64 -3.73
CA SER A 172 -6.26 8.98 -2.64
C SER A 172 -5.51 8.93 -1.31
N CYS A 173 -5.90 9.81 -0.39
CA CYS A 173 -5.33 9.94 0.95
C CYS A 173 -6.48 10.06 1.96
N VAL A 174 -6.46 9.21 2.99
CA VAL A 174 -7.46 9.21 4.07
C VAL A 174 -6.78 8.95 5.41
N ASP A 175 -7.51 9.13 6.51
CA ASP A 175 -7.04 8.71 7.82
C ASP A 175 -7.11 7.18 7.96
N VAL A 176 -6.06 6.57 8.50
CA VAL A 176 -5.96 5.12 8.75
C VAL A 176 -7.12 4.60 9.59
N SER A 177 -7.59 5.37 10.58
CA SER A 177 -8.71 4.98 11.45
C SER A 177 -9.99 4.73 10.65
N GLU A 178 -10.18 5.45 9.55
CA GLU A 178 -11.33 5.30 8.69
C GLU A 178 -11.33 3.95 7.97
N ILE A 179 -10.17 3.49 7.48
CA ILE A 179 -10.04 2.15 6.92
C ILE A 179 -10.29 1.10 8.00
N ILE A 180 -9.68 1.25 9.18
CA ILE A 180 -9.77 0.27 10.27
C ILE A 180 -11.21 0.09 10.75
N SER A 181 -11.95 1.18 10.94
CA SER A 181 -13.37 1.11 11.33
C SER A 181 -14.23 0.28 10.37
N LYS A 182 -13.85 0.24 9.08
CA LYS A 182 -14.54 -0.51 8.02
C LYS A 182 -14.01 -1.94 7.83
N LEU A 183 -13.00 -2.35 8.61
CA LEU A 183 -12.52 -3.74 8.60
C LEU A 183 -13.45 -4.68 9.41
N ASP A 184 -14.17 -4.13 10.41
CA ASP A 184 -14.95 -4.91 11.39
C ASP A 184 -16.26 -5.46 10.87
N ASP A 185 -16.85 -4.83 9.85
CA ASP A 185 -18.04 -5.31 9.17
C ASP A 185 -17.80 -6.63 8.39
N GLY A 186 -16.59 -7.18 8.50
CA GLY A 186 -16.11 -8.29 7.71
C GLY A 186 -16.02 -7.87 6.26
N VAL A 187 -16.05 -8.84 5.36
CA VAL A 187 -16.16 -8.58 3.91
C VAL A 187 -17.58 -8.09 3.55
N LYS A 188 -18.21 -7.24 4.36
CA LYS A 188 -19.39 -6.47 3.97
C LYS A 188 -18.96 -5.07 3.59
N GLU A 189 -18.47 -4.99 2.36
CA GLU A 189 -19.10 -4.16 1.32
C GLU A 189 -19.57 -2.76 1.75
N SER A 190 -18.64 -1.91 2.20
CA SER A 190 -18.87 -0.46 2.16
C SER A 190 -18.18 0.12 0.93
N SER A 191 -18.98 0.70 0.02
CA SER A 191 -18.50 1.55 -1.08
C SER A 191 -18.03 2.92 -0.59
N GLU A 192 -18.39 3.28 0.63
CA GLU A 192 -18.13 4.58 1.21
C GLU A 192 -16.79 4.49 1.95
N LEU A 193 -15.71 4.93 1.30
CA LEU A 193 -14.57 5.56 1.97
C LEU A 193 -14.72 7.07 1.78
N SER A 194 -14.22 7.86 2.73
CA SER A 194 -14.59 9.25 2.94
C SER A 194 -14.33 10.12 1.72
N THR A 195 -15.06 11.21 1.70
CA THR A 195 -15.07 12.25 0.69
C THR A 195 -13.81 13.13 0.69
N ILE A 196 -12.64 12.65 1.13
CA ILE A 196 -11.38 13.36 0.84
C ILE A 196 -11.01 13.04 -0.62
N VAL A 197 -11.79 13.68 -1.49
CA VAL A 197 -11.80 13.51 -2.94
C VAL A 197 -10.83 14.53 -3.53
N ASP A 198 -9.56 14.17 -3.66
CA ASP A 198 -8.63 14.88 -4.57
C ASP A 198 -8.97 14.59 -6.06
N GLN A 199 -9.85 13.60 -6.35
CA GLN A 199 -10.17 13.15 -7.71
C GLN A 199 -11.61 12.64 -7.85
N ARG A 200 -12.36 13.11 -8.86
CA ARG A 200 -13.65 12.49 -9.21
C ARG A 200 -13.41 11.11 -9.83
N LEU A 201 -13.57 10.07 -9.03
CA LEU A 201 -13.51 8.68 -9.45
C LEU A 201 -14.91 8.18 -9.86
N ASN A 202 -14.97 7.33 -10.88
CA ASN A 202 -16.17 6.53 -11.11
C ASN A 202 -16.28 5.40 -10.07
N ASP A 203 -17.43 4.73 -9.99
CA ASP A 203 -17.69 3.69 -8.98
C ASP A 203 -16.65 2.56 -8.98
N VAL A 204 -16.16 2.15 -10.15
CA VAL A 204 -15.17 1.06 -10.29
C VAL A 204 -13.80 1.52 -9.85
N GLU A 205 -13.39 2.74 -10.19
CA GLU A 205 -12.14 3.35 -9.77
C GLU A 205 -12.12 3.57 -8.26
N GLN A 206 -13.21 4.09 -7.69
CA GLN A 206 -13.38 4.26 -6.25
C GLN A 206 -13.28 2.91 -5.54
N LEU A 207 -13.98 1.89 -6.04
CA LEU A 207 -13.94 0.54 -5.47
C LEU A 207 -12.53 -0.08 -5.57
N THR A 208 -11.80 0.20 -6.64
CA THR A 208 -10.40 -0.25 -6.82
C THR A 208 -9.47 0.42 -5.81
N THR A 209 -9.53 1.75 -5.69
CA THR A 209 -8.77 2.53 -4.71
C THR A 209 -9.05 2.04 -3.29
N ASN A 210 -10.32 1.88 -2.94
CA ASN A 210 -10.77 1.40 -1.64
C ASN A 210 -10.23 0.00 -1.33
N THR A 211 -10.27 -0.89 -2.32
CA THR A 211 -9.76 -2.27 -2.18
C THR A 211 -8.24 -2.28 -1.97
N LEU A 212 -7.49 -1.46 -2.71
CA LEU A 212 -6.04 -1.37 -2.56
C LEU A 212 -5.64 -0.82 -1.18
N MET A 213 -6.29 0.25 -0.71
CA MET A 213 -6.09 0.77 0.65
C MET A 213 -6.42 -0.26 1.72
N LYS A 214 -7.56 -0.95 1.59
CA LYS A 214 -7.97 -2.01 2.52
C LYS A 214 -6.92 -3.12 2.58
N ILE A 215 -6.47 -3.62 1.43
CA ILE A 215 -5.41 -4.65 1.38
C ILE A 215 -4.11 -4.15 2.00
N ALA A 216 -3.72 -2.90 1.77
CA ALA A 216 -2.52 -2.32 2.38
C ALA A 216 -2.62 -2.30 3.91
N VAL A 217 -3.74 -1.84 4.48
CA VAL A 217 -3.96 -1.85 5.94
C VAL A 217 -4.00 -3.28 6.49
N GLN A 218 -4.66 -4.21 5.80
CA GLN A 218 -4.70 -5.62 6.19
C GLN A 218 -3.30 -6.25 6.21
N LEU A 219 -2.44 -5.91 5.24
CA LEU A 219 -1.04 -6.37 5.21
C LEU A 219 -0.21 -5.76 6.34
N LEU A 220 -0.40 -4.49 6.67
CA LEU A 220 0.25 -3.84 7.81
C LEU A 220 -0.17 -4.50 9.13
N ILE A 221 -1.47 -4.79 9.30
CA ILE A 221 -2.01 -5.52 10.45
C ILE A 221 -1.43 -6.93 10.49
N PHE A 222 -1.40 -7.65 9.37
CA PHE A 222 -0.84 -9.00 9.29
C PHE A 222 0.64 -9.02 9.69
N ASN A 223 1.42 -8.08 9.17
CA ASN A 223 2.83 -7.95 9.46
C ASN A 223 3.06 -7.64 10.95
N SER A 224 2.29 -6.71 11.52
CA SER A 224 2.32 -6.40 12.96
C SER A 224 1.90 -7.58 13.82
N ALA A 225 0.82 -8.27 13.45
CA ALA A 225 0.24 -9.39 14.19
C ALA A 225 1.09 -10.67 14.17
N THR A 226 2.11 -10.70 13.31
CA THR A 226 3.06 -11.81 13.17
C THR A 226 4.48 -11.39 13.57
N ASP A 227 4.62 -10.25 14.26
CA ASP A 227 5.90 -9.69 14.70
C ASP A 227 6.93 -9.59 13.56
N ASN A 228 6.47 -9.26 12.35
CA ASN A 228 7.23 -9.18 11.10
C ASN A 228 7.87 -10.51 10.64
N LYS A 229 7.51 -11.66 11.24
CA LYS A 229 8.13 -12.97 10.95
C LYS A 229 8.08 -13.33 9.47
N TYR A 230 6.99 -12.99 8.78
CA TYR A 230 6.75 -13.43 7.41
C TYR A 230 7.19 -12.41 6.35
N LEU A 231 7.56 -11.17 6.72
CA LEU A 231 8.07 -10.20 5.75
C LEU A 231 9.59 -10.40 5.60
N VAL A 232 9.96 -11.18 4.59
CA VAL A 232 11.36 -11.57 4.35
C VAL A 232 12.02 -10.57 3.40
N ASN A 233 13.28 -10.22 3.69
CA ASN A 233 14.07 -9.35 2.84
C ASN A 233 14.57 -10.06 1.58
N GLY A 234 14.63 -9.32 0.48
CA GLY A 234 15.06 -9.77 -0.83
C GLY A 234 13.91 -9.95 -1.83
N PHE A 235 14.27 -10.30 -3.06
CA PHE A 235 13.28 -10.66 -4.08
C PHE A 235 12.78 -12.08 -3.83
N PRO A 236 11.49 -12.39 -4.07
CA PRO A 236 11.04 -13.78 -4.01
C PRO A 236 11.79 -14.62 -5.06
N HIS A 237 12.09 -15.87 -4.75
CA HIS A 237 12.87 -16.77 -5.63
C HIS A 237 12.29 -16.86 -7.05
N GLN A 238 10.98 -16.76 -7.18
CA GLN A 238 10.25 -16.84 -8.45
C GLN A 238 9.93 -15.46 -9.07
N ALA A 239 10.55 -14.37 -8.60
CA ALA A 239 10.29 -13.01 -9.06
C ALA A 239 10.67 -12.84 -10.54
N LYS A 240 9.66 -12.83 -11.41
CA LYS A 240 9.79 -12.52 -12.84
C LYS A 240 8.93 -11.32 -13.19
N PHE A 241 9.53 -10.16 -13.43
CA PHE A 241 8.82 -8.91 -13.78
C PHE A 241 9.63 -8.09 -14.78
N ARG A 242 8.99 -7.11 -15.44
CA ARG A 242 9.68 -6.22 -16.38
C ARG A 242 10.37 -5.12 -15.60
N MET A 243 11.69 -5.06 -15.73
CA MET A 243 12.46 -3.92 -15.23
C MET A 243 12.07 -2.65 -16.02
N PRO A 244 11.85 -1.51 -15.34
CA PRO A 244 11.86 -0.19 -15.97
C PRO A 244 13.12 0.01 -16.82
N GLU A 245 13.03 0.83 -17.87
CA GLU A 245 14.20 1.09 -18.70
C GLU A 245 15.32 1.71 -17.86
N ARG A 246 16.57 1.34 -18.14
CA ARG A 246 17.77 1.89 -17.49
C ARG A 246 17.87 1.65 -15.99
N THR A 247 17.23 0.60 -15.48
CA THR A 247 17.31 0.19 -14.08
C THR A 247 17.80 -1.24 -13.95
N THR A 248 18.43 -1.55 -12.82
CA THR A 248 18.85 -2.90 -12.41
C THR A 248 18.15 -3.28 -11.11
N ARG A 249 18.22 -4.56 -10.68
CA ARG A 249 17.56 -5.00 -9.44
C ARG A 249 18.07 -4.25 -8.22
N ASP A 250 19.36 -3.89 -8.21
CA ASP A 250 20.02 -3.17 -7.12
C ASP A 250 19.50 -1.73 -6.96
N TYR A 251 18.71 -1.25 -7.91
CA TYR A 251 17.97 0.01 -7.78
C TYR A 251 16.92 -0.05 -6.66
N TRP A 252 16.38 -1.24 -6.35
CA TRP A 252 15.29 -1.41 -5.37
C TRP A 252 15.72 -2.20 -4.14
N SER A 253 15.15 -1.83 -3.00
CA SER A 253 15.11 -2.70 -1.82
C SER A 253 13.85 -3.55 -1.88
N ALA A 254 13.99 -4.86 -1.97
CA ALA A 254 12.84 -5.76 -2.06
C ALA A 254 12.57 -6.50 -0.75
N SER A 255 11.29 -6.79 -0.51
CA SER A 255 10.82 -7.74 0.50
C SER A 255 9.64 -8.53 -0.09
N TYR A 256 9.31 -9.67 0.51
CA TYR A 256 8.13 -10.46 0.15
C TYR A 256 7.55 -11.14 1.36
N PHE A 257 6.26 -11.45 1.30
CA PHE A 257 5.63 -12.24 2.35
C PHE A 257 5.80 -13.74 2.09
N ASP A 258 6.59 -14.39 2.94
CA ASP A 258 6.82 -15.84 2.93
C ASP A 258 5.81 -16.56 3.82
N TYR A 259 4.53 -16.45 3.46
CA TYR A 259 3.44 -17.09 4.19
C TYR A 259 2.67 -18.04 3.27
N GLU A 260 2.67 -19.32 3.63
CA GLU A 260 1.85 -20.34 2.98
C GLU A 260 0.57 -20.58 3.80
N PRO A 261 -0.59 -20.07 3.36
CA PRO A 261 -1.85 -20.44 3.97
C PRO A 261 -2.12 -21.93 3.74
N SER A 262 -2.81 -22.57 4.68
CA SER A 262 -3.08 -24.01 4.59
C SER A 262 -4.01 -24.34 3.42
N ASN A 263 -3.56 -25.21 2.52
CA ASN A 263 -4.31 -25.68 1.34
C ASN A 263 -5.41 -26.70 1.67
N LYS A 264 -5.62 -27.06 2.94
CA LYS A 264 -6.63 -28.07 3.31
C LYS A 264 -8.04 -27.51 3.25
N ILE A 265 -8.68 -27.62 2.10
CA ILE A 265 -10.11 -27.32 1.94
C ILE A 265 -10.92 -28.42 2.67
N SER A 266 -11.16 -28.26 3.97
CA SER A 266 -12.23 -28.98 4.67
C SER A 266 -13.54 -28.20 4.54
N GLU A 267 -14.69 -28.88 4.58
CA GLU A 267 -16.04 -28.29 4.45
C GLU A 267 -16.31 -27.09 5.40
N HIS A 268 -15.58 -26.97 6.52
CA HIS A 268 -15.64 -25.81 7.41
C HIS A 268 -14.25 -25.26 7.79
N ILE A 269 -13.83 -24.19 7.10
CA ILE A 269 -12.65 -23.39 7.48
C ILE A 269 -13.12 -22.27 8.41
N ARG A 270 -12.59 -22.21 9.63
CA ARG A 270 -12.62 -20.96 10.43
C ARG A 270 -11.51 -20.08 9.91
N SER A 271 -11.87 -18.99 9.24
CA SER A 271 -10.91 -18.05 8.66
C SER A 271 -10.02 -17.42 9.72
N ALA A 272 -8.85 -16.93 9.28
CA ALA A 272 -7.93 -16.19 10.14
C ALA A 272 -8.67 -15.01 10.81
N HIS A 273 -8.37 -14.77 12.08
CA HIS A 273 -9.00 -13.68 12.83
C HIS A 273 -7.92 -12.77 13.44
N PHE A 274 -7.87 -11.54 12.98
CA PHE A 274 -7.04 -10.48 13.51
C PHE A 274 -7.79 -9.72 14.60
N ARG A 275 -7.24 -9.67 15.81
CA ARG A 275 -7.85 -8.97 16.95
C ARG A 275 -6.96 -7.86 17.45
N ASN A 276 -7.52 -6.68 17.61
CA ASN A 276 -6.83 -5.56 18.23
C ASN A 276 -6.80 -5.73 19.76
N LEU A 277 -5.62 -5.61 20.36
CA LEU A 277 -5.41 -5.70 21.80
C LEU A 277 -5.39 -4.30 22.40
N GLN A 278 -6.30 -4.03 23.35
CA GLN A 278 -6.38 -2.71 24.01
C GLN A 278 -6.27 -2.74 25.52
N HIS A 279 -6.46 -3.91 26.15
CA HIS A 279 -6.38 -4.00 27.60
C HIS A 279 -4.94 -3.76 28.08
N ASP A 280 -4.74 -2.98 29.15
CA ASP A 280 -3.41 -2.57 29.65
C ASP A 280 -2.48 -3.75 29.95
N LYS A 281 -3.05 -4.92 30.28
CA LYS A 281 -2.31 -6.17 30.46
C LYS A 281 -1.47 -6.58 29.23
N PHE A 282 -1.86 -6.15 28.02
CA PHE A 282 -1.14 -6.41 26.77
C PHE A 282 -0.09 -5.34 26.46
N TYR A 283 0.06 -4.32 27.30
CA TYR A 283 1.03 -3.23 27.17
C TYR A 283 1.95 -3.21 28.40
N ARG A 284 2.54 -4.36 28.71
CA ARG A 284 3.48 -4.56 29.81
C ARG A 284 4.75 -5.20 29.27
N GLY A 285 5.86 -5.01 29.97
CA GLY A 285 7.17 -5.54 29.55
C GLY A 285 7.63 -4.90 28.25
N GLU A 286 7.96 -5.71 27.25
CA GLU A 286 8.47 -5.25 25.95
C GLU A 286 7.51 -4.34 25.17
N PHE A 287 6.22 -4.33 25.53
CA PHE A 287 5.18 -3.54 24.86
C PHE A 287 4.74 -2.30 25.65
N GLU A 288 5.42 -1.95 26.74
CA GLU A 288 5.05 -0.82 27.59
C GLU A 288 5.15 0.53 26.88
N THR A 289 6.11 0.69 25.96
CA THR A 289 6.31 1.91 25.17
C THR A 289 5.49 1.95 23.88
N VAL A 290 4.76 0.89 23.57
CA VAL A 290 4.00 0.77 22.33
C VAL A 290 2.67 1.51 22.47
N GLN A 291 2.29 2.26 21.43
CA GLN A 291 1.05 3.03 21.43
C GLN A 291 -0.16 2.13 21.67
N LYS A 292 -1.01 2.49 22.64
CA LYS A 292 -2.26 1.78 22.92
C LYS A 292 -3.16 1.75 21.68
N GLY A 293 -3.76 0.60 21.39
CA GLY A 293 -4.56 0.38 20.18
C GLY A 293 -3.76 -0.01 18.93
N SER A 294 -2.41 0.01 18.95
CA SER A 294 -1.59 -0.41 17.80
C SER A 294 -1.28 -1.92 17.74
N ARG A 295 -1.58 -2.68 18.80
CA ARG A 295 -1.23 -4.11 18.86
C ARG A 295 -2.31 -4.98 18.26
N TRP A 296 -1.91 -5.85 17.36
CA TRP A 296 -2.78 -6.84 16.73
C TRP A 296 -2.25 -8.25 17.00
N ILE A 297 -3.15 -9.24 17.05
CA ILE A 297 -2.77 -10.66 17.09
C ILE A 297 -3.48 -11.43 16.00
N LEU A 298 -2.78 -12.41 15.43
CA LEU A 298 -3.32 -13.37 14.48
C LEU A 298 -3.79 -14.63 15.21
N VAL A 299 -5.09 -14.87 15.19
CA VAL A 299 -5.66 -16.18 15.48
C VAL A 299 -5.71 -16.96 14.16
N LYS A 300 -4.82 -17.96 14.02
CA LYS A 300 -4.65 -18.73 12.78
C LYS A 300 -5.93 -19.46 12.37
N GLU A 301 -6.01 -19.79 11.09
CA GLU A 301 -7.08 -20.63 10.54
C GLU A 301 -7.17 -21.96 11.29
N SER A 302 -8.40 -22.42 11.53
CA SER A 302 -8.65 -23.75 12.10
C SER A 302 -9.64 -24.53 11.25
N PHE A 303 -9.35 -25.81 11.06
CA PHE A 303 -10.16 -26.73 10.28
C PHE A 303 -11.05 -27.51 11.24
N VAL A 304 -12.37 -27.43 11.02
CA VAL A 304 -13.34 -28.21 11.79
C VAL A 304 -13.87 -29.32 10.90
N GLY A 305 -13.40 -30.54 11.12
CA GLY A 305 -13.91 -31.74 10.44
C GLY A 305 -14.31 -32.79 11.47
N LYS A 306 -15.54 -33.31 11.36
CA LYS A 306 -16.10 -34.46 12.11
C LYS A 306 -15.37 -34.74 13.43
N SER A 307 -15.62 -33.89 14.43
CA SER A 307 -15.17 -34.04 15.83
C SER A 307 -13.69 -33.76 16.14
N LYS A 308 -12.89 -33.22 15.20
CA LYS A 308 -11.48 -32.82 15.46
C LYS A 308 -11.18 -31.42 14.92
N THR A 309 -10.55 -30.60 15.77
CA THR A 309 -10.06 -29.26 15.43
C THR A 309 -8.57 -29.36 15.11
N TYR A 310 -8.16 -28.92 13.91
CA TYR A 310 -6.75 -28.82 13.54
C TYR A 310 -6.36 -27.34 13.44
N VAL A 311 -5.29 -26.96 14.13
CA VAL A 311 -4.67 -25.63 14.05
C VAL A 311 -3.43 -25.73 13.16
N GLN A 312 -3.18 -24.73 12.31
CA GLN A 312 -1.95 -24.66 11.53
C GLN A 312 -0.73 -24.57 12.47
N LEU A 313 0.10 -25.60 12.46
CA LEU A 313 1.38 -25.63 13.16
C LEU A 313 2.41 -24.81 12.36
N ASP A 314 3.26 -24.06 13.05
CA ASP A 314 4.43 -23.43 12.42
C ASP A 314 5.42 -24.55 12.06
N SER A 315 5.75 -24.66 10.78
CA SER A 315 6.95 -25.36 10.33
C SER A 315 8.19 -24.55 10.66
#